data_AF-A0A2A2GN96-F1
#
_entry.id   AF-A0A2A2GN96-F1
#
_cell.length_a   1.000
_cell.length_b   1.000
_cell.length_c   1.000
_cell.angle_alpha   90.00
_cell.angle_beta   90.00
_cell.angle_gamma   90.00
#
_symmetry.space_group_name_H-M   'P 1'
#
loop_
_entity.id
_entity.type
_entity.pdbx_description
1 polymer ?
#
loop_
_entity_poly.entity_id
_entity_poly.type
_entity_poly.pdbx_seq_one_letter_code
_entity_poly.pdbx_strand_id
1 'polypeptide(L)'
;MTITAREAFIDALNSQRAFPSDHKEPELHRLCGAVWNDAGEMPLDERWVVRDLIPGWVDADEWELKGRTYSGAARLIRPTLKDGAV
;
A
#
# COMPACT_ATOMS: atom_id res chain seq x y z
N MET A 1 4.20 -22.16 -4.87
CA MET A 1 3.66 -21.05 -5.68
C MET A 1 4.39 -19.79 -5.25
N THR A 2 5.02 -19.08 -6.17
CA THR A 2 5.73 -17.83 -5.87
C THR A 2 4.71 -16.71 -5.91
N ILE A 3 4.44 -16.06 -4.77
CA ILE A 3 3.55 -14.89 -4.68
C ILE A 3 4.24 -13.73 -5.41
N THR A 4 3.52 -13.02 -6.27
CA THR A 4 4.05 -11.84 -6.96
C THR A 4 4.17 -10.65 -5.99
N ALA A 5 5.00 -9.66 -6.31
CA ALA A 5 5.15 -8.48 -5.48
C ALA A 5 3.82 -7.71 -5.28
N ARG A 6 2.95 -7.73 -6.29
CA ARG A 6 1.60 -7.13 -6.22
C ARG A 6 0.70 -7.89 -5.25
N GLU A 7 0.61 -9.20 -5.39
CA GLU A 7 -0.18 -10.05 -4.48
C GLU A 7 0.34 -9.95 -3.04
N ALA A 8 1.66 -9.94 -2.84
CA ALA A 8 2.25 -9.75 -1.52
C ALA A 8 1.93 -8.37 -0.92
N PHE A 9 1.85 -7.33 -1.75
CA PHE A 9 1.43 -5.99 -1.32
C PHE A 9 -0.05 -5.96 -0.94
N ILE A 10 -0.94 -6.52 -1.76
CA ILE A 10 -2.37 -6.62 -1.46
C ILE A 10 -2.62 -7.44 -0.20
N ASP A 11 -1.94 -8.58 -0.05
CA ASP A 11 -2.04 -9.44 1.12
C ASP A 11 -1.54 -8.72 2.38
N ALA A 12 -0.43 -7.97 2.26
CA ALA A 12 0.07 -7.12 3.34
C ALA A 12 -0.91 -5.98 3.71
N LEU A 13 -1.52 -5.33 2.71
CA LEU A 13 -2.54 -4.29 2.92
C LEU A 13 -3.80 -4.85 3.58
N ASN A 14 -4.31 -5.99 3.12
CA ASN A 14 -5.43 -6.69 3.76
C ASN A 14 -5.09 -7.11 5.20
N SER A 15 -3.85 -7.54 5.40
CA SER A 15 -3.32 -7.91 6.71
C SER A 15 -2.96 -6.71 7.58
N GLN A 16 -2.96 -5.45 7.09
CA GLN A 16 -2.74 -4.25 7.92
C GLN A 16 -3.78 -4.05 9.02
N ARG A 17 -4.92 -4.76 8.98
CA ARG A 17 -5.79 -4.89 10.17
C ARG A 17 -5.14 -5.66 11.34
N ALA A 18 -3.96 -6.27 11.17
CA ALA A 18 -3.33 -7.17 12.12
C ALA A 18 -1.81 -6.97 12.34
N PHE A 19 -1.16 -5.91 11.83
CA PHE A 19 0.29 -5.72 11.99
C PHE A 19 0.67 -4.86 13.23
N PRO A 20 1.38 -5.43 14.23
CA PRO A 20 1.98 -4.66 15.33
C PRO A 20 3.15 -3.79 14.85
N SER A 21 3.42 -2.71 15.58
CA SER A 21 4.03 -1.44 15.13
C SER A 21 5.50 -1.43 14.70
N ASP A 22 6.33 -2.38 15.11
CA ASP A 22 7.77 -2.08 15.22
C ASP A 22 8.64 -2.65 14.07
N HIS A 23 8.06 -3.48 13.20
CA HIS A 23 8.77 -4.12 12.07
C HIS A 23 8.24 -3.69 10.69
N LYS A 24 7.40 -2.63 10.64
CA LYS A 24 6.56 -2.25 9.50
C LYS A 24 7.33 -1.81 8.25
N GLU A 25 8.30 -0.92 8.35
CA GLU A 25 8.95 -0.35 7.15
C GLU A 25 9.87 -1.36 6.43
N PRO A 26 10.75 -2.13 7.12
CA PRO A 26 11.67 -3.07 6.46
C PRO A 26 10.97 -4.28 5.83
N GLU A 27 9.96 -4.84 6.50
CA GLU A 27 9.19 -6.00 5.99
C GLU A 27 8.39 -5.61 4.75
N LEU A 28 7.72 -4.45 4.76
CA LEU A 28 7.07 -3.91 3.56
C LEU A 28 8.06 -3.54 2.47
N HIS A 29 9.24 -2.98 2.79
CA HIS A 29 10.27 -2.74 1.78
C HIS A 29 10.78 -4.05 1.16
N ARG A 30 10.90 -5.13 1.94
CA ARG A 30 11.33 -6.45 1.47
C ARG A 30 10.27 -7.14 0.62
N LEU A 31 9.02 -7.13 1.07
CA LEU A 31 7.89 -7.80 0.40
C LEU A 31 7.39 -7.01 -0.82
N CYS A 32 7.36 -5.69 -0.71
CA CYS A 32 6.71 -4.79 -1.66
C CYS A 32 7.70 -3.89 -2.39
N GLY A 33 9.02 -4.04 -2.17
CA GLY A 33 10.09 -3.20 -2.74
C GLY A 33 9.97 -2.94 -4.24
N ALA A 34 9.49 -3.93 -5.01
CA ALA A 34 9.25 -3.80 -6.44
C ALA A 34 8.02 -2.94 -6.79
N VAL A 35 7.00 -2.94 -5.92
CA VAL A 35 5.71 -2.22 -6.08
C VAL A 35 5.89 -0.70 -6.03
N TRP A 36 6.92 -0.21 -5.32
CA TRP A 36 7.25 1.22 -5.21
C TRP A 36 7.56 1.91 -6.54
N ASN A 37 7.96 1.13 -7.55
CA ASN A 37 8.24 1.60 -8.90
C ASN A 37 7.25 1.03 -9.93
N ASP A 38 6.24 0.29 -9.49
CA ASP A 38 5.25 -0.32 -10.36
C ASP A 38 4.20 0.72 -10.76
N ALA A 39 4.27 1.15 -12.02
CA ALA A 39 3.29 2.06 -12.62
C ALA A 39 2.03 1.34 -13.10
N GLY A 40 1.93 0.03 -12.91
CA GLY A 40 0.72 -0.74 -13.18
C GLY A 40 -0.46 -0.22 -12.36
N GLU A 41 -1.62 -0.23 -13.00
CA GLU A 41 -2.89 0.13 -12.37
C GLU A 41 -3.39 -0.99 -11.46
N MET A 42 -3.88 -0.62 -10.29
CA MET A 42 -4.51 -1.54 -9.34
C MET A 42 -5.92 -1.93 -9.81
N PRO A 43 -6.32 -3.20 -9.63
CA PRO A 43 -7.70 -3.63 -9.80
C PRO A 43 -8.67 -2.78 -8.98
N LEU A 44 -9.85 -2.49 -9.55
CA LEU A 44 -10.89 -1.69 -8.89
C LEU A 44 -11.36 -2.30 -7.57
N ASP A 45 -11.34 -3.62 -7.44
CA ASP A 45 -11.81 -4.32 -6.24
C ASP A 45 -10.87 -4.10 -5.04
N GLU A 46 -9.58 -3.90 -5.31
CA GLU A 46 -8.53 -3.73 -4.31
C GLU A 46 -8.33 -2.27 -3.90
N ARG A 47 -8.88 -1.32 -4.67
CA ARG A 47 -8.68 0.12 -4.46
C ARG A 47 -9.18 0.61 -3.10
N TRP A 48 -10.25 -0.01 -2.60
CA TRP A 48 -10.90 0.41 -1.36
C TRP A 48 -10.00 0.19 -0.15
N VAL A 49 -9.22 -0.90 -0.15
CA VAL A 49 -8.25 -1.21 0.90
C VAL A 49 -7.18 -0.13 0.97
N VAL A 50 -6.67 0.30 -0.19
CA VAL A 50 -5.69 1.39 -0.28
C VAL A 50 -6.29 2.71 0.17
N ARG A 51 -7.48 3.05 -0.33
CA ARG A 51 -8.18 4.31 -0.01
C ARG A 51 -8.41 4.48 1.49
N ASP A 52 -8.77 3.42 2.20
CA ASP A 52 -8.98 3.45 3.66
C ASP A 52 -7.67 3.68 4.45
N LEU A 53 -6.52 3.35 3.86
CA LEU A 53 -5.19 3.48 4.46
C LEU A 53 -4.49 4.80 4.10
N ILE A 54 -5.00 5.54 3.12
CA ILE A 54 -4.52 6.88 2.79
C ILE A 54 -5.15 7.88 3.77
N PRO A 55 -4.34 8.64 4.53
CA PRO A 55 -4.85 9.46 5.64
C PRO A 55 -5.66 10.69 5.21
N GLY A 56 -5.76 10.97 3.89
CA GLY A 56 -6.48 12.09 3.33
C GLY A 56 -7.36 11.69 2.14
N TRP A 57 -8.63 12.11 2.17
CA TRP A 57 -9.57 11.85 1.07
C TRP A 57 -9.15 12.54 -0.24
N VAL A 58 -8.54 13.72 -0.15
CA VAL A 58 -8.00 14.44 -1.32
C VAL A 58 -6.89 13.64 -1.99
N ASP A 59 -5.96 13.10 -1.20
CA ASP A 59 -4.83 12.31 -1.72
C ASP A 59 -5.32 10.99 -2.33
N ALA A 60 -6.35 10.37 -1.74
CA ALA A 60 -6.95 9.16 -2.28
C ALA A 60 -7.66 9.42 -3.62
N ASP A 61 -8.44 10.51 -3.72
CA ASP A 61 -9.10 10.89 -4.98
C ASP A 61 -8.07 11.29 -6.04
N GLU A 62 -6.99 11.99 -5.68
CA GLU A 62 -5.91 12.34 -6.60
C GLU A 62 -5.18 11.09 -7.12
N TRP A 63 -4.93 10.11 -6.25
CA TRP A 63 -4.38 8.81 -6.64
C TRP A 63 -5.30 8.07 -7.61
N GLU A 64 -6.62 8.10 -7.36
CA GLU A 64 -7.59 7.49 -8.26
C GLU A 64 -7.61 8.15 -9.64
N LEU A 65 -7.55 9.48 -9.69
CA LEU A 65 -7.50 10.27 -10.92
C LEU A 65 -6.19 10.07 -11.69
N LYS A 66 -5.08 9.83 -10.98
CA LYS A 66 -3.76 9.55 -11.57
C LYS A 66 -3.58 8.09 -12.02
N GLY A 67 -4.66 7.31 -12.09
CA GLY A 67 -4.66 5.96 -12.65
C GLY A 67 -4.42 4.84 -11.63
N ARG A 68 -4.61 5.10 -10.33
CA ARG A 68 -4.59 4.07 -9.26
C ARG A 68 -3.35 3.17 -9.30
N THR A 69 -2.18 3.75 -9.48
CA THR A 69 -0.98 2.92 -9.62
C THR A 69 -0.54 2.32 -8.30
N TYR A 70 0.04 1.13 -8.36
CA TYR A 70 0.65 0.44 -7.22
C TYR A 70 1.71 1.30 -6.51
N SER A 71 2.59 1.94 -7.29
CA SER A 71 3.62 2.86 -6.76
C SER A 71 3.02 4.11 -6.11
N GLY A 72 1.92 4.64 -6.65
CA GLY A 72 1.18 5.74 -6.04
C GLY A 72 0.62 5.36 -4.67
N ALA A 73 -0.03 4.21 -4.59
CA ALA A 73 -0.57 3.67 -3.33
C ALA A 73 0.53 3.48 -2.28
N ALA A 74 1.64 2.83 -2.64
CA ALA A 74 2.75 2.59 -1.73
C ALA A 74 3.35 3.89 -1.15
N ARG A 75 3.46 4.94 -1.97
CA ARG A 75 3.99 6.25 -1.53
C ARG A 75 3.07 6.95 -0.55
N LEU A 76 1.75 6.90 -0.78
CA LEU A 76 0.76 7.57 0.07
C LEU A 76 0.51 6.83 1.39
N ILE A 77 0.68 5.50 1.41
CA ILE A 77 0.54 4.68 2.62
C ILE A 77 1.85 4.66 3.44
N ARG A 78 3.02 4.95 2.83
CA ARG A 78 4.30 4.96 3.54
C ARG A 78 4.30 5.75 4.86
N PRO A 79 3.74 6.97 4.93
CA PRO A 79 3.74 7.76 6.17
C PRO A 79 2.92 7.09 7.27
N THR A 80 1.78 6.48 6.95
CA THR A 80 0.90 5.83 7.95
C THR A 80 1.52 4.58 8.57
N LEU A 81 2.50 3.99 7.90
CA LEU A 81 3.30 2.89 8.44
C LEU A 81 4.27 3.34 9.54
N LYS A 82 4.68 4.60 9.56
CA LYS A 82 5.69 5.13 10.51
C LYS A 82 5.07 5.64 11.80
N ASP A 83 3.86 6.17 11.75
CA ASP A 83 3.18 6.81 12.90
C ASP A 83 2.45 5.84 13.84
N GLY A 84 2.65 4.53 13.68
CA GLY A 84 2.12 3.53 14.61
C GLY A 84 2.93 3.37 15.90
N ALA A 85 3.98 4.17 16.13
CA ALA A 85 4.79 4.16 17.34
C ALA A 85 4.30 5.24 18.32
N VAL A 86 3.22 4.95 19.03
CA VAL A 86 2.85 5.65 20.27
C VAL A 86 2.57 4.62 21.35
#